data_AF-A0A836RJC9-F1
#
_entry.id   AF-A0A836RJC9-F1
#
_cell.length_a   1.000
_cell.length_b   1.000
_cell.length_c   1.000
_cell.angle_alpha   90.00
_cell.angle_beta   90.00
_cell.angle_gamma   90.00
#
_symmetry.space_group_name_H-M   'P 1'
#
loop_
_entity.id
_entity.type
_entity.pdbx_description
1 polymer ?
#
loop_
_entity_poly.entity_id
_entity_poly.type
_entity_poly.pdbx_seq_one_letter_code
_entity_poly.pdbx_strand_id
1 'polypeptide(L)'
;MIDALINLVDALIQLFLAVWHVAIGILSMVATPPVLPMLLWVAFWLFAVDWVRLRTILLKGGWVAVLLIGLMTILIWGAVAPPATGSHSVLGLQVSNFVGKTVYVTCLFFITALCGVLQLTGCCEPVRRGPERAGQPPQEH
;
A
#
# COMPACT_ATOMS: atom_id res chain seq x y z
N MET A 1 -34.52 19.99 37.79
CA MET A 1 -33.32 19.19 38.20
C MET A 1 -33.14 17.97 37.32
N ILE A 2 -34.19 17.18 37.07
CA ILE A 2 -34.17 16.04 36.14
C ILE A 2 -33.85 16.48 34.69
N ASP A 3 -34.43 17.58 34.21
CA ASP A 3 -34.19 18.06 32.84
C ASP A 3 -32.73 18.51 32.62
N ALA A 4 -32.11 19.12 33.63
CA ALA A 4 -30.71 19.51 33.58
C ALA A 4 -29.79 18.28 33.53
N LEU A 5 -30.14 17.21 34.24
CA LEU A 5 -29.40 15.94 34.20
C LEU A 5 -29.54 15.25 32.83
N ILE A 6 -30.75 15.25 32.26
CA ILE A 6 -31.02 14.69 30.92
C ILE A 6 -30.22 15.45 29.86
N ASN A 7 -30.22 16.79 29.90
CA ASN A 7 -29.46 17.62 28.96
C ASN A 7 -27.95 17.41 29.08
N LEU A 8 -27.43 17.20 30.28
CA LEU A 8 -26.01 16.91 30.50
C LEU A 8 -25.62 15.55 29.90
N VAL A 9 -26.45 14.53 30.11
CA VAL A 9 -26.22 13.18 29.57
C VAL A 9 -26.30 13.19 28.04
N ASP A 10 -27.27 13.91 27.47
CA ASP A 10 -27.41 14.03 26.02
C ASP A 10 -26.21 14.76 25.38
N ALA A 11 -25.74 15.84 26.00
CA ALA A 11 -24.54 16.54 25.56
C ALA A 11 -23.28 15.65 25.61
N LEU A 12 -23.13 14.82 26.64
CA LEU A 12 -22.02 13.87 26.77
C LEU A 12 -22.07 12.78 25.69
N ILE A 13 -23.25 12.24 25.40
CA ILE A 13 -23.45 11.23 24.35
C ILE A 13 -23.17 11.84 22.97
N GLN A 14 -23.68 13.05 22.71
CA GLN A 14 -23.44 13.75 21.45
C GLN A 14 -21.97 14.07 21.24
N LEU A 15 -21.25 14.50 22.28
CA LEU A 15 -19.81 14.73 22.20
C LEU A 15 -19.06 13.44 21.85
N PHE A 16 -19.41 12.33 22.49
CA PHE A 16 -18.79 11.04 22.20
C PHE A 16 -19.08 10.57 20.77
N LEU A 17 -20.33 10.67 20.31
CA LEU A 17 -20.70 10.32 18.93
C LEU A 17 -20.01 11.22 17.91
N ALA A 18 -19.84 12.51 18.19
CA ALA A 18 -19.14 13.42 17.31
C ALA A 18 -17.66 13.04 17.15
N VAL A 19 -16.96 12.75 18.26
CA VAL A 19 -15.57 12.27 18.22
C VAL A 19 -15.47 10.94 17.46
N TRP A 20 -16.42 10.03 17.69
CA TRP A 20 -16.48 8.76 17.00
C TRP A 20 -16.71 8.91 15.48
N HIS A 21 -17.58 9.82 15.08
CA HIS A 21 -17.80 10.13 13.66
C HIS A 21 -16.58 10.74 12.99
N VAL A 22 -15.83 11.60 13.68
CA VAL A 22 -14.56 12.13 13.16
C VAL A 22 -13.54 11.00 13.00
N ALA A 23 -13.43 10.09 13.97
CA ALA A 23 -12.53 8.94 13.89
C ALA A 23 -12.89 8.00 12.73
N ILE A 24 -14.17 7.68 12.55
CA ILE A 24 -14.65 6.89 11.40
C ILE A 24 -14.44 7.65 10.10
N GLY A 25 -14.64 8.98 10.08
CA GLY A 25 -14.38 9.81 8.92
C GLY A 25 -12.93 9.70 8.44
N ILE A 26 -11.97 9.83 9.37
CA ILE A 26 -10.54 9.66 9.09
C ILE A 26 -10.24 8.22 8.64
N LEU A 27 -10.78 7.23 9.34
CA LEU A 27 -10.59 5.82 8.98
C LEU A 27 -11.15 5.51 7.59
N SER A 28 -12.32 6.06 7.25
CA SER A 28 -12.96 5.88 5.94
C SER A 28 -12.17 6.53 4.81
N MET A 29 -11.45 7.64 5.07
CA MET A 29 -10.54 8.25 4.09
C MET A 29 -9.26 7.44 3.85
N VAL A 30 -8.77 6.72 4.86
CA VAL A 30 -7.57 5.87 4.71
C VAL A 30 -7.93 4.48 4.17
N ALA A 31 -9.06 3.93 4.63
CA ALA A 31 -9.58 2.62 4.24
C ALA A 31 -10.36 2.63 2.92
N THR A 32 -10.53 3.79 2.27
CA THR A 32 -11.19 3.85 0.97
C THR A 32 -10.27 3.27 -0.12
N PRO A 33 -10.78 2.38 -0.99
CA PRO A 33 -10.08 2.04 -2.22
C PRO A 33 -9.98 3.34 -3.05
N PRO A 34 -8.77 3.90 -3.28
CA PRO A 34 -7.55 3.20 -3.69
C PRO A 34 -6.34 3.29 -2.73
N VAL A 35 -6.45 3.94 -1.57
CA VAL A 35 -5.27 4.28 -0.73
C VAL A 35 -4.79 3.09 0.11
N LEU A 36 -5.72 2.37 0.73
CA LEU A 36 -5.42 1.17 1.53
C LEU A 36 -4.58 0.11 0.78
N PRO A 37 -4.98 -0.37 -0.43
CA PRO A 37 -4.19 -1.35 -1.16
C PRO A 37 -2.80 -0.80 -1.52
N MET A 38 -2.67 0.49 -1.80
CA MET A 38 -1.41 1.13 -2.15
C MET A 38 -0.46 1.20 -0.96
N LEU A 39 -0.95 1.57 0.23
CA LEU A 39 -0.16 1.58 1.47
C LEU A 39 0.28 0.16 1.88
N LEU A 40 -0.63 -0.82 1.80
CA LEU A 40 -0.29 -2.22 2.09
C LEU A 40 0.74 -2.76 1.10
N TRP A 41 0.62 -2.40 -0.18
CA TRP A 41 1.59 -2.76 -1.21
C TRP A 41 2.97 -2.19 -0.91
N VAL A 42 3.07 -0.89 -0.62
CA VAL A 42 4.34 -0.25 -0.25
C VAL A 42 4.92 -0.89 1.01
N ALA A 43 4.14 -1.05 2.08
CA ALA A 43 4.61 -1.64 3.33
C ALA A 43 5.10 -3.08 3.14
N PHE A 44 4.37 -3.89 2.35
CA PHE A 44 4.79 -5.26 2.02
C PHE A 44 6.13 -5.27 1.28
N TRP A 45 6.28 -4.49 0.21
CA TRP A 45 7.50 -4.47 -0.59
C TRP A 45 8.68 -3.79 0.11
N LEU A 46 8.43 -2.89 1.06
CA LEU A 46 9.47 -2.19 1.82
C LEU A 46 9.91 -2.94 3.07
N PHE A 47 9.04 -3.71 3.74
CA PHE A 47 9.38 -4.39 5.00
C PHE A 47 9.38 -5.92 4.92
N ALA A 48 8.45 -6.52 4.17
CA ALA A 48 8.33 -7.97 4.13
C ALA A 48 9.31 -8.62 3.14
N VAL A 49 9.60 -7.93 2.04
CA VAL A 49 10.42 -8.47 0.95
C VAL A 49 11.89 -8.10 1.11
N ASP A 50 12.76 -9.11 1.06
CA ASP A 50 14.21 -8.95 0.94
C ASP A 50 14.60 -8.82 -0.54
N TRP A 51 14.92 -7.60 -0.95
CA TRP A 51 15.27 -7.29 -2.33
C TRP A 51 16.60 -7.86 -2.79
N VAL A 52 17.54 -8.15 -1.88
CA VAL A 52 18.83 -8.76 -2.24
C VAL A 52 18.61 -10.19 -2.72
N ARG A 53 17.80 -10.94 -1.98
CA ARG A 53 17.42 -12.31 -2.35
C ARG A 53 16.53 -12.33 -3.58
N LEU A 54 15.55 -11.43 -3.64
CA LEU A 54 14.61 -11.34 -4.76
C LEU A 54 15.32 -11.00 -6.09
N ARG A 55 16.25 -10.04 -6.09
CA ARG A 55 17.04 -9.68 -7.29
C ARG A 55 17.78 -10.90 -7.86
N THR A 56 18.37 -11.71 -6.98
CA THR A 56 19.10 -12.92 -7.40
C THR A 56 18.17 -13.93 -8.08
N ILE A 57 16.94 -14.07 -7.58
CA ILE A 57 15.92 -14.94 -8.18
C ILE A 57 15.43 -14.37 -9.52
N LEU A 58 15.23 -13.05 -9.61
CA LEU A 58 14.84 -12.39 -10.87
C LEU A 58 15.89 -12.59 -11.97
N LEU A 59 17.17 -12.41 -11.64
CA LEU A 59 18.29 -12.61 -12.58
C LEU A 59 18.42 -14.06 -13.04
N LYS A 60 17.95 -15.02 -12.23
CA LYS A 60 17.88 -16.46 -12.59
C LYS A 60 16.65 -16.82 -13.43
N GLY A 61 15.85 -15.85 -13.86
CA GLY A 61 14.66 -16.08 -14.69
C GLY A 61 13.33 -16.03 -13.95
N GLY A 62 13.31 -15.68 -12.65
CA GLY A 62 12.09 -15.58 -11.84
C GLY A 62 11.14 -14.42 -12.19
N TRP A 63 11.43 -13.63 -13.23
CA TRP A 63 10.61 -12.50 -13.67
C TRP A 63 9.22 -12.93 -14.15
N VAL A 64 9.09 -14.15 -14.68
CA VAL A 64 7.81 -14.70 -15.17
C VAL A 64 6.76 -14.77 -14.05
N ALA A 65 7.17 -15.19 -12.84
CA ALA A 65 6.27 -15.23 -11.69
C ALA A 65 5.76 -13.82 -11.32
N VAL A 66 6.62 -12.80 -11.39
CA VAL A 66 6.25 -11.41 -11.12
C VAL A 66 5.22 -10.90 -12.13
N LEU A 67 5.41 -11.23 -13.42
CA LEU A 67 4.44 -10.88 -14.46
C LEU A 67 3.10 -11.59 -14.28
N LEU A 68 3.10 -12.88 -13.94
CA LEU A 68 1.88 -13.64 -13.66
C LEU A 68 1.09 -13.03 -12.50
N ILE A 69 1.78 -12.63 -11.43
CA ILE A 69 1.15 -11.93 -10.28
C ILE A 69 0.58 -10.58 -10.74
N GLY A 70 1.31 -9.84 -11.58
CA GLY A 70 0.82 -8.58 -12.15
C GLY A 70 -0.44 -8.74 -12.98
N LEU A 71 -0.45 -9.74 -13.86
CA LEU A 71 -1.58 -10.05 -14.73
C LEU A 71 -2.79 -10.50 -13.90
N MET A 72 -2.61 -11.38 -12.92
CA MET A 72 -3.68 -11.77 -11.99
C MET A 72 -4.23 -10.58 -11.21
N THR A 73 -3.36 -9.66 -10.77
CA THR A 73 -3.78 -8.45 -10.07
C THR A 73 -4.65 -7.56 -10.97
N ILE A 74 -4.27 -7.35 -12.23
CA ILE A 74 -5.07 -6.60 -13.21
C ILE A 74 -6.44 -7.25 -13.41
N LEU A 75 -6.49 -8.58 -13.54
CA LEU A 75 -7.74 -9.32 -13.75
C LEU A 75 -8.67 -9.25 -12.52
N ILE A 76 -8.15 -9.49 -11.32
CA ILE A 76 -8.91 -9.41 -10.08
C ILE A 76 -9.46 -7.99 -9.88
N TRP A 77 -8.63 -6.97 -10.07
CA TRP A 77 -9.04 -5.57 -9.89
C TRP A 77 -9.96 -5.06 -11.00
N GLY A 78 -9.84 -5.61 -12.22
CA GLY A 78 -10.77 -5.37 -13.31
C GLY A 78 -12.15 -6.00 -13.04
N ALA A 79 -12.20 -7.12 -12.33
CA ALA A 79 -13.43 -7.87 -12.02
C ALA A 79 -14.17 -7.35 -10.77
N VAL A 80 -13.46 -6.91 -9.72
CA VAL A 80 -14.06 -6.51 -8.42
C VAL A 80 -14.76 -5.15 -8.47
N ALA A 81 -14.34 -4.23 -9.35
CA ALA A 81 -14.91 -2.89 -9.44
C ALA A 81 -15.17 -2.49 -10.90
N PRO A 82 -16.21 -3.05 -11.56
CA PRO A 82 -16.71 -2.52 -12.81
C PRO A 82 -17.34 -1.14 -12.56
N PRO A 83 -16.89 -0.06 -13.25
CA PRO A 83 -17.53 1.24 -13.13
C PRO A 83 -18.98 1.16 -13.63
N ALA A 84 -19.90 1.88 -12.98
CA ALA A 84 -21.33 1.89 -13.31
C ALA A 84 -21.64 2.27 -14.77
N THR A 85 -20.70 2.91 -15.47
CA THR A 85 -20.75 3.34 -16.88
C THR A 85 -19.88 2.50 -17.82
N GLY A 86 -19.13 1.50 -17.34
CA GLY A 86 -18.31 0.60 -18.18
C GLY A 86 -17.00 1.20 -18.72
N SER A 87 -16.71 2.49 -18.47
CA SER A 87 -15.59 3.23 -19.05
C SER A 87 -14.92 4.16 -18.04
N HIS A 88 -13.58 4.29 -18.10
CA HIS A 88 -12.83 5.32 -17.36
C HIS A 88 -12.41 6.42 -18.35
N SER A 89 -12.82 7.66 -18.12
CA SER A 89 -12.39 8.79 -18.95
C SER A 89 -11.02 9.29 -18.49
N VAL A 90 -9.96 8.93 -19.19
CA VAL A 90 -8.62 9.49 -18.97
C VAL A 90 -8.38 10.53 -20.06
N LEU A 91 -8.19 11.79 -19.66
CA LEU A 91 -7.91 12.93 -20.57
C LEU A 91 -8.95 13.15 -21.69
N GLY A 92 -10.24 12.90 -21.40
CA GLY A 92 -11.32 13.11 -22.37
C GLY A 92 -11.56 11.95 -23.35
N LEU A 93 -10.74 10.89 -23.31
CA LEU A 93 -10.99 9.65 -24.04
C LEU A 93 -11.60 8.59 -23.12
N GLN A 94 -12.64 7.92 -23.61
CA GLN A 94 -13.27 6.76 -22.99
C GLN A 94 -12.33 5.56 -23.12
N VAL A 95 -11.56 5.29 -22.06
CA VAL A 95 -10.62 4.18 -22.03
C VAL A 95 -11.29 2.97 -21.37
N SER A 96 -11.10 1.79 -21.96
CA SER A 96 -11.59 0.52 -21.43
C SER A 96 -11.09 0.32 -19.99
N ASN A 97 -11.98 -0.11 -19.08
CA ASN A 97 -11.68 -0.32 -17.66
C ASN A 97 -10.38 -1.11 -17.43
N PHE A 98 -10.15 -2.15 -18.24
CA PHE A 98 -8.94 -2.96 -18.16
C PHE A 98 -7.66 -2.17 -18.41
N VAL A 99 -7.65 -1.26 -19.40
CA VAL A 99 -6.47 -0.44 -19.72
C VAL A 99 -6.17 0.52 -18.57
N GLY A 100 -7.20 1.12 -17.95
CA GLY A 100 -7.02 1.95 -16.77
C GLY A 100 -6.42 1.17 -15.59
N LYS A 101 -6.89 -0.07 -15.36
CA LYS A 101 -6.31 -0.95 -14.32
C LYS A 101 -4.89 -1.42 -14.67
N THR A 102 -4.58 -1.64 -15.94
CA THR A 102 -3.22 -1.96 -16.39
C THR A 102 -2.26 -0.84 -16.02
N VAL A 103 -2.57 0.41 -16.35
CA VAL A 103 -1.72 1.57 -16.01
C VAL A 103 -1.52 1.66 -14.50
N TYR A 104 -2.59 1.48 -13.71
CA TYR A 104 -2.50 1.50 -12.25
C TYR A 104 -1.56 0.42 -11.69
N VAL A 105 -1.69 -0.82 -12.18
CA VAL A 105 -0.83 -1.93 -11.75
C VAL A 105 0.61 -1.73 -12.22
N THR A 106 0.83 -1.16 -13.41
CA THR A 106 2.17 -0.78 -13.87
C THR A 106 2.81 0.25 -12.93
N CYS A 107 2.07 1.27 -12.48
CA CYS A 107 2.55 2.21 -11.47
C CYS A 107 2.90 1.52 -10.14
N LEU A 108 2.10 0.55 -9.68
CA LEU A 108 2.41 -0.25 -8.50
C LEU A 108 3.71 -1.04 -8.64
N PHE A 109 4.03 -1.55 -9.83
CA PHE A 109 5.31 -2.21 -10.10
C PHE A 109 6.50 -1.24 -10.06
N PHE A 110 6.33 -0.01 -10.56
CA PHE A 110 7.36 1.02 -10.42
C PHE A 110 7.62 1.36 -8.94
N ILE A 111 6.56 1.44 -8.14
CA ILE A 111 6.67 1.66 -6.69
C ILE A 111 7.40 0.50 -6.02
N THR A 112 7.05 -0.74 -6.37
CA THR A 112 7.76 -1.95 -5.92
C THR A 112 9.26 -1.84 -6.24
N ALA A 113 9.62 -1.53 -7.49
CA ALA A 113 11.03 -1.35 -7.88
C ALA A 113 11.71 -0.21 -7.11
N LEU A 114 11.02 0.90 -6.88
CA LEU A 114 11.53 2.05 -6.12
C LEU A 114 11.77 1.69 -4.64
N CYS A 115 10.89 0.91 -4.01
CA CYS A 115 11.12 0.35 -2.68
C CYS A 115 12.39 -0.53 -2.64
N GLY A 116 12.61 -1.32 -3.69
CA GLY A 116 13.83 -2.13 -3.83
C GLY A 116 15.10 -1.28 -3.96
N VAL A 117 15.04 -0.19 -4.73
CA VAL A 117 16.15 0.77 -4.82
C VAL A 117 16.44 1.39 -3.45
N LEU A 118 15.41 1.83 -2.71
CA LEU A 118 15.56 2.43 -1.38
C LEU A 118 16.16 1.47 -0.35
N GLN A 119 15.85 0.17 -0.42
CA GLN A 119 16.49 -0.84 0.43
C GLN A 119 17.97 -1.06 0.05
N LEU A 120 18.27 -1.10 -1.25
CA LEU A 120 19.63 -1.36 -1.75
C LEU A 120 20.58 -0.16 -1.58
N THR A 121 20.07 1.06 -1.55
CA THR A 121 20.86 2.28 -1.28
C THR A 121 21.14 2.50 0.21
N GLY A 122 20.60 1.66 1.10
CA GLY A 122 20.82 1.74 2.55
C GLY A 122 20.08 2.89 3.24
N CYS A 123 19.20 3.63 2.55
CA CYS A 123 18.41 4.71 3.16
C CYS A 123 17.44 4.22 4.25
N CYS A 124 17.09 2.93 4.26
CA CYS A 124 16.26 2.28 5.29
C CYS A 124 17.07 1.34 6.20
N GLU A 125 18.40 1.49 6.28
CA GLU A 125 19.27 0.66 7.11
C GLU A 125 19.40 1.20 8.55
N PRO A 126 18.31 1.13 9.35
CA PRO A 126 18.47 0.73 10.74
C PRO A 126 17.25 -0.05 11.26
N VAL A 127 17.26 -1.39 11.21
CA VAL A 127 16.46 -2.30 12.08
C VAL A 127 16.90 -3.77 11.91
N ARG A 128 17.35 -4.19 10.72
CA ARG A 128 17.62 -5.63 10.46
C ARG A 128 19.00 -6.13 10.86
N ARG A 129 20.00 -5.26 11.05
CA ARG A 129 21.26 -5.63 11.70
C ARG A 129 21.18 -5.32 13.18
N GLY A 130 20.84 -6.35 13.96
CA GLY A 130 21.32 -6.45 15.34
C GLY A 130 22.86 -6.41 15.38
N PRO A 131 23.47 -6.31 16.57
CA PRO A 131 24.84 -5.86 16.83
C PRO A 131 25.93 -6.89 16.45
N GLU A 132 25.83 -7.51 15.27
CA GLU A 132 26.75 -8.56 14.80
C GLU A 132 27.85 -8.01 13.85
N ARG A 133 28.06 -6.69 13.85
CA ARG A 133 29.17 -6.02 13.15
C ARG A 133 30.16 -5.32 14.09
N ALA A 134 30.14 -5.63 15.39
CA ALA A 134 31.13 -5.14 16.34
C ALA A 134 32.33 -6.08 16.53
N GLY A 135 32.46 -7.14 15.71
CA GLY A 135 33.43 -8.22 15.95
C GLY A 135 34.27 -8.69 14.77
N GLN A 136 34.32 -7.98 13.64
CA GLN A 136 35.19 -8.38 12.52
C GLN A 136 36.42 -7.46 12.47
N PRO A 137 37.63 -7.93 12.85
CA PRO A 137 38.85 -7.15 12.63
C PRO A 137 39.14 -7.01 11.12
N PRO A 138 39.97 -6.02 10.72
CA PRO A 138 40.25 -5.73 9.33
C PRO A 138 40.87 -6.95 8.64
N GLN A 139 40.25 -7.42 7.57
CA GLN A 139 40.87 -8.36 6.64
C GLN A 139 41.66 -7.53 5.62
N GLU A 140 42.98 -7.58 5.74
CA GLU A 140 43.91 -7.10 4.71
C GLU A 140 43.83 -8.01 3.49
N HIS A 141 43.57 -7.43 2.32
CA HIS A 141 44.05 -7.90 1.03
C HIS A 141 44.19 -6.72 0.08
#